data_AF-A0A0F9C5P3-F1
#
_entry.id   AF-A0A0F9C5P3-F1
#
_cell.length_a   1.000
_cell.length_b   1.000
_cell.length_c   1.000
_cell.angle_alpha   90.00
_cell.angle_beta   90.00
_cell.angle_gamma   90.00
#
_symmetry.space_group_name_H-M   'P 1'
#
loop_
_entity.id
_entity.type
_entity.pdbx_description
1 polymer ?
#
loop_
_entity_poly.entity_id
_entity_poly.type
_entity_poly.pdbx_seq_one_letter_code
_entity_poly.pdbx_strand_id
1 'polypeptide(L)'
;MATILLSAAGAAVGGSVGGTVAGLSSVAVGRAFGATLGRVMDQRLLGQGAQAVETGKVDRFRLTQAGEGSPIPQLYGRMRIGGQV
;
A
#
# COMPACT_ATOMS: atom_id res chain seq x y z
N MET A 1 2.39 3.40 2.38
CA MET A 1 2.97 3.99 1.15
C MET A 1 2.08 5.12 0.67
N ALA A 2 2.66 6.29 0.44
CA ALA A 2 2.01 7.46 -0.15
C ALA A 2 1.45 7.15 -1.55
N THR A 3 2.11 6.26 -2.31
CA THR A 3 1.61 5.75 -3.61
C THR A 3 0.19 5.20 -3.52
N ILE A 4 -0.11 4.37 -2.52
CA ILE A 4 -1.43 3.74 -2.38
C ILE A 4 -2.48 4.78 -2.00
N LEU A 5 -2.16 5.66 -1.04
CA LEU A 5 -3.09 6.69 -0.58
C LEU A 5 -3.39 7.70 -1.69
N LEU A 6 -2.35 8.21 -2.35
CA LEU A 6 -2.50 9.27 -3.34
C LEU A 6 -3.08 8.74 -4.65
N SER A 7 -2.80 7.48 -5.03
CA SER A 7 -3.49 6.82 -6.15
C SER A 7 -4.97 6.57 -5.88
N ALA A 8 -5.34 6.21 -4.64
CA ALA A 8 -6.74 6.08 -4.26
C ALA A 8 -7.47 7.43 -4.26
N ALA A 9 -6.84 8.48 -3.71
CA ALA A 9 -7.37 9.84 -3.74
C ALA A 9 -7.52 10.36 -5.19
N GLY A 10 -6.52 10.16 -6.03
CA GLY A 10 -6.57 10.52 -7.44
C GLY A 10 -7.65 9.75 -8.21
N ALA A 11 -7.83 8.45 -7.92
CA ALA A 11 -8.91 7.65 -8.49
C ALA A 11 -10.30 8.15 -8.05
N ALA A 12 -10.45 8.54 -6.78
CA ALA A 12 -11.71 9.07 -6.25
C ALA A 12 -12.07 10.42 -6.89
N VAL A 13 -11.10 11.32 -7.03
CA VAL A 13 -11.27 12.60 -7.73
C VAL A 13 -11.59 12.34 -9.21
N GLY A 14 -10.84 11.47 -9.89
CA GLY A 14 -11.12 11.07 -11.27
C GLY A 14 -12.52 10.49 -11.45
N GLY A 15 -12.98 9.67 -10.50
CA GLY A 15 -14.34 9.10 -10.50
C GLY A 15 -15.44 10.14 -10.26
N SER A 16 -15.18 11.16 -9.46
CA SER A 16 -16.15 12.24 -9.19
C SER A 16 -16.39 13.17 -10.38
N VAL A 17 -15.41 13.31 -11.28
CA VAL A 17 -15.56 14.10 -12.52
C VAL A 17 -16.38 13.33 -13.57
N GLY A 18 -16.37 11.99 -13.51
CA GLY A 18 -17.12 11.13 -14.42
C GLY A 18 -16.58 11.12 -15.85
N GLY A 19 -16.87 10.03 -16.58
CA GLY A 19 -16.60 9.93 -18.01
C GLY A 19 -15.25 9.35 -18.42
N THR A 20 -15.06 9.23 -19.73
CA THR A 20 -13.82 8.80 -20.37
C THR A 20 -13.17 10.01 -21.04
N VAL A 21 -11.88 10.24 -20.76
CA VAL A 21 -11.08 11.26 -21.45
C VAL A 21 -10.18 10.51 -22.43
N ALA A 22 -10.31 10.82 -23.73
CA ALA A 22 -9.54 10.16 -24.79
C ALA A 22 -9.65 8.61 -24.79
N GLY A 23 -10.82 8.07 -24.43
CA GLY A 23 -11.07 6.62 -24.37
C GLY A 23 -10.57 5.92 -23.09
N LEU A 24 -9.93 6.64 -22.17
CA LEU A 24 -9.50 6.13 -20.87
C LEU A 24 -10.43 6.64 -19.78
N SER A 25 -10.69 5.84 -18.75
CA SER A 25 -11.53 6.30 -17.63
C SER A 25 -10.82 7.44 -16.89
N SER A 26 -11.57 8.49 -16.58
CA SER A 26 -11.12 9.59 -15.70
C SER A 26 -10.58 9.08 -14.37
N VAL A 27 -11.13 7.98 -13.85
CA VAL A 27 -10.63 7.20 -12.71
C VAL A 27 -9.21 6.69 -12.94
N ALA A 28 -8.92 6.07 -14.09
CA ALA A 28 -7.59 5.54 -14.39
C ALA A 28 -6.56 6.65 -14.54
N VAL A 29 -6.93 7.76 -15.18
CA VAL A 29 -6.08 8.95 -15.30
C VAL A 29 -5.76 9.53 -13.93
N GLY A 30 -6.78 9.77 -13.11
CA GLY A 30 -6.60 10.27 -11.74
C GLY A 30 -5.76 9.33 -10.87
N ARG A 31 -5.99 8.01 -10.96
CA ARG A 31 -5.21 6.99 -10.26
C ARG A 31 -3.74 6.99 -10.70
N ALA A 32 -3.48 7.15 -12.00
CA ALA A 32 -2.12 7.20 -12.54
C ALA A 32 -1.37 8.43 -12.02
N PHE A 33 -1.96 9.63 -12.11
CA PHE A 33 -1.35 10.86 -11.57
C PHE A 33 -1.13 10.77 -10.05
N GLY A 34 -2.09 10.24 -9.31
CA GLY A 34 -1.94 10.02 -7.87
C GLY A 34 -0.82 9.03 -7.55
N ALA A 35 -0.69 7.94 -8.30
CA ALA A 35 0.36 6.94 -8.11
C ALA A 35 1.76 7.49 -8.44
N THR A 36 1.91 8.30 -9.49
CA THR A 36 3.23 8.86 -9.84
C THR A 36 3.72 9.82 -8.77
N LEU A 37 2.88 10.74 -8.32
CA LEU A 37 3.21 11.68 -7.24
C LEU A 37 3.49 10.93 -5.93
N GLY A 38 2.69 9.92 -5.61
CA GLY A 38 2.90 9.12 -4.40
C GLY A 38 4.20 8.31 -4.46
N ARG A 39 4.62 7.85 -5.64
CA ARG A 39 5.92 7.17 -5.84
C ARG A 39 7.09 8.12 -5.63
N VAL A 40 7.01 9.36 -6.11
CA VAL A 40 8.05 10.37 -5.85
C VAL A 40 8.17 10.65 -4.36
N MET A 41 7.05 10.73 -3.64
CA MET A 41 7.06 10.94 -2.19
C MET A 41 7.60 9.72 -1.43
N ASP A 42 7.21 8.51 -1.81
CA ASP A 42 7.74 7.27 -1.21
C ASP A 42 9.26 7.15 -1.43
N GLN A 43 9.76 7.51 -2.62
CA GLN A 43 11.20 7.53 -2.91
C GLN A 43 11.95 8.62 -2.12
N ARG A 44 11.37 9.81 -1.96
CA ARG A 44 11.98 10.88 -1.15
C ARG A 44 12.09 10.49 0.32
N LEU A 45 11.09 9.81 0.86
CA LEU A 45 11.09 9.35 2.25
C LEU A 45 12.09 8.21 2.49
N LEU A 46 12.28 7.32 1.51
CA LEU A 46 13.17 6.16 1.61
C LEU A 46 14.61 6.44 1.13
N GLY A 47 14.87 7.60 0.54
CA GLY A 47 16.17 8.01 0.02
C GLY A 47 16.42 7.61 -1.43
N GLN A 48 17.42 8.22 -2.07
CA GLN A 48 17.69 8.05 -3.51
C GLN A 48 18.44 6.75 -3.88
N GLY A 49 18.85 5.94 -2.90
CA GLY A 49 19.79 4.84 -3.12
C GLY A 49 19.18 3.52 -3.59
N ALA A 50 17.89 3.26 -3.36
CA ALA A 50 17.27 1.97 -3.67
C ALA A 50 15.76 2.08 -3.96
N GLN A 51 15.22 1.09 -4.66
CA GLN A 51 13.78 0.95 -4.83
C GLN A 51 13.10 0.66 -3.49
N ALA A 52 11.91 1.22 -3.30
CA ALA A 52 11.08 0.92 -2.14
C ALA A 52 10.69 -0.56 -2.13
N VAL A 53 11.10 -1.29 -1.09
CA VAL A 53 10.68 -2.68 -0.85
C VAL A 53 9.47 -2.67 0.07
N GLU A 54 8.44 -3.44 -0.28
CA GLU A 54 7.29 -3.62 0.58
C GLU A 54 7.70 -4.42 1.82
N THR A 55 7.59 -3.81 3.00
CA THR A 55 7.95 -4.43 4.29
C THR A 55 6.92 -4.09 5.37
N GLY A 56 6.80 -4.97 6.36
CA GLY A 56 5.99 -4.72 7.57
C GLY A 56 4.49 -4.59 7.31
N LYS A 57 3.91 -5.44 6.45
CA LYS A 57 2.45 -5.47 6.25
C LYS A 57 1.76 -5.77 7.58
N VAL A 58 1.08 -4.77 8.11
CA VAL A 58 0.35 -4.90 9.38
C VAL A 58 -0.88 -5.77 9.15
N ASP A 59 -0.87 -6.98 9.69
CA ASP A 59 -2.08 -7.78 9.76
C ASP A 59 -3.05 -7.15 10.76
N ARG A 60 -4.28 -6.93 10.31
CA ARG A 60 -5.35 -6.31 11.11
C ARG A 60 -5.92 -7.30 12.12
N PHE A 61 -5.78 -8.60 11.85
CA PHE A 61 -6.30 -9.67 12.68
C PHE A 61 -5.15 -10.52 13.22
N ARG A 62 -5.00 -10.55 14.55
CA ARG A 62 -4.02 -11.42 15.23
C ARG A 62 -4.72 -12.72 15.61
N LEU A 63 -4.96 -13.57 14.61
CA LEU A 63 -5.60 -14.86 14.78
C LEU A 63 -4.55 -15.94 14.95
N THR A 64 -4.79 -16.87 15.89
CA THR A 64 -3.99 -18.10 15.98
C THR A 64 -4.29 -18.97 14.77
N GLN A 65 -3.24 -19.46 14.10
CA GLN A 65 -3.36 -20.32 12.91
C GLN A 65 -2.83 -21.73 13.22
N ALA A 66 -3.43 -22.76 12.64
CA ALA A 66 -2.99 -24.17 12.76
C ALA A 66 -2.45 -24.71 11.43
N GLY A 67 -1.98 -23.82 10.55
CA GLY A 67 -1.47 -24.15 9.22
C GLY A 67 0.05 -24.32 9.23
N GLU A 68 0.54 -25.26 8.42
CA GLU A 68 1.96 -25.45 8.20
C GLU A 68 2.56 -24.33 7.32
N GLY A 69 3.85 -24.03 7.51
CA GLY A 69 4.59 -23.07 6.67
C GLY A 69 4.44 -21.60 7.07
N SER A 70 3.80 -21.29 8.20
CA SER A 70 3.78 -19.92 8.73
C SER A 70 5.19 -19.48 9.19
N PRO A 71 5.64 -18.25 8.86
CA PRO A 71 6.94 -17.76 9.32
C PRO A 71 6.96 -17.54 10.83
N ILE A 72 8.12 -17.80 11.47
CA ILE A 72 8.32 -17.54 12.90
C ILE A 72 8.41 -16.02 13.14
N PRO A 73 7.52 -15.40 13.93
CA PRO A 73 7.51 -13.96 14.13
C PRO A 73 8.67 -13.53 15.03
N GLN A 74 9.37 -12.45 14.65
CA GLN A 74 10.37 -11.78 15.48
C GLN A 74 9.81 -10.47 16.05
N LEU A 75 9.91 -10.29 17.37
CA LEU A 75 9.46 -9.09 18.07
C LEU A 75 10.57 -8.54 18.96
N TYR A 76 10.79 -7.23 18.87
CA TYR A 76 11.68 -6.50 19.76
C TYR A 76 10.84 -5.56 20.64
N GLY A 77 10.82 -5.80 21.96
CA GLY A 77 10.01 -5.05 22.92
C GLY A 77 8.76 -5.79 23.37
N ARG A 78 7.66 -5.07 23.63
CA ARG A 78 6.43 -5.63 24.20
C ARG A 78 5.23 -5.40 23.28
N MET A 79 4.73 -6.48 22.67
CA MET A 79 3.59 -6.47 21.75
C MET A 79 2.87 -7.82 21.80
N ARG A 80 1.58 -7.82 21.44
CA ARG A 80 0.79 -9.07 21.29
C ARG A 80 1.03 -9.69 19.92
N ILE A 81 1.31 -10.99 19.88
CA ILE A 81 1.46 -11.81 18.67
C ILE A 81 0.36 -12.88 18.63
N GLY A 82 -0.10 -13.24 17.43
CA GLY A 82 -0.96 -14.42 17.24
C GLY A 82 -0.13 -15.69 17.45
N GLY A 83 -0.71 -16.71 18.07
CA GLY A 83 -0.04 -17.99 18.26
C GLY A 83 -0.10 -18.87 17.02
N GLN A 84 0.53 -20.04 17.10
CA GLN A 84 0.28 -21.16 16.20
C GLN A 84 0.10 -22.44 17.02
N VAL A 85 -0.71 -23.37 16.53
CA VAL A 85 -0.89 -24.71 17.12
C VAL A 85 -0.12 -25.72 16.29
#